data_AF-A0A191HSU9-F1
#
_entry.id   AF-A0A191HSU9-F1
#
_cell.length_a   1.000
_cell.length_b   1.000
_cell.length_c   1.000
_cell.angle_alpha   90.00
_cell.angle_beta   90.00
_cell.angle_gamma   90.00
#
_symmetry.space_group_name_H-M   'P 1'
#
loop_
_entity.id
_entity.type
_entity.pdbx_description
1 polymer ?
#
loop_
_entity_poly.entity_id
_entity_poly.type
_entity_poly.pdbx_seq_one_letter_code
_entity_poly.pdbx_strand_id
1 'polypeptide(L)'
;MPVPYPVERLDIKGKGILTKFNQDFCGTYDVATLCEFPATLALAETAQKLIGDLLTATTGWGYSEEEIWVVGERLNNICRMFNVRDGFSRKEDTMPERIMVEPLKFGVSKGEVISQENLRHYVR
;
A
#
# COMPACT_ATOMS: atom_id res chain seq x y z
N MET A 1 -14.49 2.34 1.66
CA MET A 1 -14.63 2.10 0.21
C MET A 1 -13.95 0.77 -0.09
N PRO A 2 -14.67 -0.27 -0.54
CA PRO A 2 -14.10 -1.61 -0.72
C PRO A 2 -13.31 -1.69 -2.03
N VAL A 3 -12.27 -0.87 -2.17
CA VAL A 3 -11.37 -0.91 -3.34
C VAL A 3 -10.16 -1.75 -2.97
N PRO A 4 -9.80 -2.77 -3.76
CA PRO A 4 -10.47 -3.26 -4.98
C PRO A 4 -11.67 -4.18 -4.71
N TYR A 5 -11.84 -4.71 -3.48
CA TYR A 5 -12.98 -5.55 -3.09
C TYR A 5 -13.19 -5.54 -1.56
N PRO A 6 -14.38 -5.93 -1.05
CA PRO A 6 -14.62 -6.02 0.39
C PRO A 6 -13.82 -7.17 1.02
N VAL A 7 -13.41 -6.99 2.27
CA VAL A 7 -12.69 -8.01 3.04
C VAL A 7 -13.13 -8.04 4.48
N GLU A 8 -13.04 -9.24 5.07
CA GLU A 8 -13.23 -9.40 6.50
C GLU A 8 -12.20 -8.59 7.27
N ARG A 9 -12.67 -7.84 8.27
CA ARG A 9 -11.86 -6.83 8.95
C ARG A 9 -10.70 -7.46 9.73
N LEU A 10 -10.97 -8.58 10.39
CA LEU A 10 -10.05 -9.26 11.32
C LEU A 10 -9.29 -10.43 10.69
N ASP A 11 -9.67 -10.86 9.48
CA ASP A 11 -8.96 -11.92 8.78
C ASP A 11 -7.63 -11.39 8.21
N ILE A 12 -6.59 -12.22 8.27
CA ILE A 12 -5.27 -11.97 7.69
C ILE A 12 -5.20 -12.46 6.25
N LYS A 13 -6.00 -13.46 5.88
CA LYS A 13 -5.97 -14.04 4.54
C LYS A 13 -6.27 -12.98 3.48
N GLY A 14 -5.41 -12.89 2.48
CA GLY A 14 -5.56 -11.93 1.38
C GLY A 14 -5.22 -10.48 1.73
N LYS A 15 -4.83 -10.16 2.98
CA LYS A 15 -4.43 -8.79 3.32
C LYS A 15 -3.09 -8.38 2.72
N GLY A 16 -2.16 -9.32 2.49
CA GLY A 16 -0.88 -9.04 1.84
C GLY A 16 -1.04 -8.44 0.45
N ILE A 17 -1.85 -9.07 -0.40
CA ILE A 17 -2.13 -8.57 -1.76
C ILE A 17 -2.85 -7.22 -1.74
N LEU A 18 -3.74 -7.00 -0.76
CA LEU A 18 -4.39 -5.70 -0.58
C LEU A 18 -3.42 -4.61 -0.12
N THR A 19 -2.50 -4.93 0.78
CA THR A 19 -1.46 -3.99 1.20
C THR A 19 -0.57 -3.62 0.02
N LYS A 20 -0.14 -4.61 -0.79
CA LYS A 20 0.60 -4.36 -2.03
C LYS A 20 -0.18 -3.42 -2.96
N PHE A 21 -1.45 -3.74 -3.23
CA PHE A 21 -2.31 -2.93 -4.08
C PHE A 21 -2.37 -1.47 -3.60
N ASN A 22 -2.60 -1.24 -2.29
CA ASN A 22 -2.66 0.10 -1.74
C ASN A 22 -1.31 0.83 -1.83
N GLN A 23 -0.20 0.14 -1.53
CA GLN A 23 1.14 0.73 -1.62
C GLN A 23 1.51 1.12 -3.06
N ASP A 24 1.17 0.28 -4.04
CA ASP A 24 1.43 0.58 -5.45
C ASP A 24 0.50 1.70 -5.93
N PHE A 25 -0.77 1.69 -5.51
CA PHE A 25 -1.72 2.77 -5.76
C PHE A 25 -1.17 4.11 -5.25
N CYS A 26 -0.66 4.14 -4.01
CA CYS A 26 -0.05 5.32 -3.40
C CYS A 26 1.14 5.86 -4.20
N GLY A 27 2.05 4.97 -4.62
CA GLY A 27 3.23 5.37 -5.38
C GLY A 27 2.91 6.09 -6.69
N THR A 28 1.74 5.84 -7.28
CA THR A 28 1.35 6.46 -8.55
C THR A 28 1.13 7.98 -8.46
N TYR A 29 0.49 8.46 -7.38
CA TYR A 29 0.29 9.89 -7.16
C TYR A 29 1.47 10.55 -6.44
N ASP A 30 2.19 9.82 -5.57
CA ASP A 30 3.35 10.35 -4.86
C ASP A 30 4.50 10.69 -5.82
N VAL A 31 4.80 9.81 -6.79
CA VAL A 31 5.84 10.08 -7.81
C VAL A 31 5.46 11.26 -8.70
N ALA A 32 4.18 11.38 -9.05
CA ALA A 32 3.65 12.51 -9.81
C ALA A 32 3.52 13.79 -8.97
N THR A 33 3.78 13.74 -7.66
CA THR A 33 3.58 14.85 -6.71
C THR A 33 2.15 15.40 -6.75
N LEU A 34 1.16 14.51 -6.84
CA LEU A 34 -0.25 14.84 -6.82
C LEU A 34 -0.83 14.60 -5.43
N CYS A 35 -1.82 15.39 -5.05
CA CYS A 35 -2.53 15.19 -3.79
C CYS A 35 -3.24 13.83 -3.78
N GLU A 36 -3.15 13.11 -2.65
CA GLU A 36 -3.80 11.80 -2.51
C GLU A 36 -5.33 11.90 -2.43
N PHE A 37 -5.90 13.02 -1.95
CA PHE A 37 -7.33 13.10 -1.66
C PHE A 37 -8.23 12.91 -2.88
N PRO A 38 -7.97 13.56 -4.04
CA PRO A 38 -8.75 13.29 -5.24
C PRO A 38 -8.63 11.83 -5.68
N ALA A 39 -7.42 11.27 -5.65
CA ALA A 39 -7.15 9.90 -6.08
C ALA A 39 -7.86 8.88 -5.18
N THR A 40 -7.83 9.06 -3.85
CA THR A 40 -8.33 8.09 -2.87
C THR A 40 -9.80 8.26 -2.49
N LEU A 41 -10.37 9.47 -2.58
CA LEU A 41 -11.73 9.73 -2.09
C LEU A 41 -12.76 9.90 -3.22
N ALA A 42 -12.34 10.32 -4.40
CA ALA A 42 -13.24 10.63 -5.50
C ALA A 42 -12.99 9.79 -6.77
N LEU A 43 -11.75 9.37 -7.00
CA LEU A 43 -11.31 8.84 -8.30
C LEU A 43 -10.58 7.50 -8.19
N ALA A 44 -10.76 6.74 -7.11
CA ALA A 44 -9.94 5.54 -6.86
C ALA A 44 -10.02 4.48 -7.96
N GLU A 45 -11.11 4.44 -8.73
CA GLU A 45 -11.29 3.50 -9.84
C GLU A 45 -10.60 3.95 -11.14
N THR A 46 -10.29 5.24 -11.28
CA THR A 46 -9.75 5.83 -12.52
C THR A 46 -8.48 6.64 -12.30
N ALA A 47 -7.95 6.66 -11.08
CA ALA A 47 -6.82 7.49 -10.67
C ALA A 47 -5.60 7.24 -11.55
N GLN A 48 -5.21 5.98 -11.78
CA GLN A 48 -4.03 5.63 -12.56
C GLN A 48 -4.14 6.09 -14.01
N LYS A 49 -5.29 5.86 -14.64
CA LYS A 49 -5.57 6.34 -15.99
C LYS A 49 -5.47 7.87 -16.04
N LEU A 50 -6.13 8.56 -15.12
CA LEU A 50 -6.12 10.03 -15.07
C LEU A 50 -4.70 10.57 -14.88
N ILE A 51 -3.91 9.96 -14.01
CA ILE A 51 -2.50 10.33 -13.79
C ILE A 51 -1.70 10.12 -15.08
N GLY A 52 -1.87 9.00 -15.78
CA GLY A 52 -1.23 8.75 -17.07
C GLY A 52 -1.61 9.78 -18.14
N ASP A 53 -2.90 10.12 -18.24
CA ASP A 53 -3.39 11.16 -19.15
C ASP A 53 -2.79 12.53 -18.82
N LEU A 54 -2.73 12.91 -17.54
CA LEU A 54 -2.15 14.17 -17.07
C LEU A 54 -0.64 14.23 -17.35
N LEU A 55 0.11 13.17 -17.06
CA LEU A 55 1.54 13.10 -17.32
C LEU A 55 1.82 13.14 -18.83
N THR A 56 1.01 12.46 -19.63
CA THR A 56 1.13 12.49 -21.10
C THR A 56 0.89 13.90 -21.64
N ALA A 57 -0.16 14.58 -21.19
CA ALA A 57 -0.50 15.93 -21.62
C ALA A 57 0.55 16.96 -21.21
N THR A 58 1.20 16.79 -20.05
CA THR A 58 2.16 17.77 -19.51
C THR A 58 3.59 17.56 -19.99
N THR A 59 4.03 16.30 -20.17
CA THR A 59 5.42 15.97 -20.54
C THR A 59 5.59 15.67 -22.03
N GLY A 60 4.51 15.33 -22.74
CA GLY A 60 4.55 14.84 -24.11
C GLY A 60 5.01 13.39 -24.26
N TRP A 61 5.27 12.66 -23.17
CA TRP A 61 5.61 11.24 -23.21
C TRP A 61 4.34 10.39 -23.02
N GLY A 62 4.13 9.38 -23.85
CA GLY A 62 2.97 8.52 -23.70
C GLY A 62 3.10 7.62 -22.47
N TYR A 63 2.09 7.68 -21.59
CA TYR A 63 1.96 6.77 -20.45
C TYR A 63 0.63 5.99 -20.54
N SER A 64 0.70 4.67 -20.46
CA SER A 64 -0.47 3.81 -20.28
C SER A 64 -0.83 3.68 -18.79
N GLU A 65 -2.07 3.28 -18.49
CA GLU A 65 -2.51 3.01 -17.12
C GLU A 65 -1.66 1.93 -16.43
N GLU A 66 -1.31 0.87 -17.17
CA GLU A 66 -0.47 -0.22 -16.68
C GLU A 66 0.94 0.26 -16.35
N GLU A 67 1.51 1.15 -17.15
CA GLU A 67 2.83 1.73 -16.86
C GLU A 67 2.80 2.56 -15.57
N ILE A 68 1.71 3.28 -15.30
CA ILE A 68 1.52 4.02 -14.05
C ILE A 68 1.44 3.09 -12.84
N TRP A 69 0.74 1.95 -12.94
CA TRP A 69 0.76 0.93 -11.90
C TRP A 69 2.17 0.37 -11.64
N VAL A 70 2.93 0.10 -12.70
CA VAL A 70 4.32 -0.38 -12.59
C VAL A 70 5.23 0.67 -11.95
N VAL A 71 4.99 1.97 -12.16
CA VAL A 71 5.73 3.04 -11.47
C VAL A 71 5.53 2.95 -9.95
N GLY A 72 4.30 2.71 -9.49
CA GLY A 72 4.00 2.53 -8.07
C GLY A 72 4.75 1.35 -7.45
N GLU A 73 4.72 0.18 -8.11
CA GLU A 73 5.47 -0.99 -7.68
C GLU A 73 6.98 -0.74 -7.68
N ARG A 74 7.50 -0.04 -8.70
CA ARG A 74 8.91 0.30 -8.80
C ARG A 74 9.35 1.21 -7.66
N LEU A 75 8.52 2.18 -7.26
CA LEU A 75 8.81 3.04 -6.10
C LEU A 75 9.04 2.22 -4.83
N ASN A 76 8.08 1.34 -4.49
CA ASN A 76 8.18 0.51 -3.29
C ASN A 76 9.44 -0.37 -3.30
N ASN A 77 9.76 -0.97 -4.44
CA ASN A 77 10.96 -1.79 -4.59
C ASN A 77 12.25 -0.99 -4.47
N ILE A 78 12.35 0.20 -5.07
CA ILE A 78 13.55 1.05 -4.95
C ILE A 78 13.76 1.49 -3.50
N CYS A 79 12.70 1.94 -2.81
CA CYS A 79 12.77 2.30 -1.40
C CYS A 79 13.22 1.11 -0.54
N ARG A 80 12.68 -0.10 -0.79
CA ARG A 80 13.12 -1.30 -0.07
C ARG A 80 14.56 -1.66 -0.37
N MET A 81 14.99 -1.61 -1.63
CA MET A 81 16.37 -1.91 -2.04
C MET A 81 17.37 -0.95 -1.39
N PHE A 82 17.03 0.34 -1.33
CA PHE A 82 17.84 1.34 -0.62
C PHE A 82 18.02 0.95 0.85
N ASN A 83 16.93 0.64 1.55
CA ASN A 83 16.98 0.25 2.96
C ASN A 83 17.76 -1.07 3.15
N VAL A 84 17.56 -2.07 2.29
CA VAL A 84 18.27 -3.36 2.35
C VAL A 84 19.78 -3.17 2.15
N ARG A 85 20.18 -2.30 1.22
CA ARG A 85 21.59 -1.94 1.02
C ARG A 85 22.20 -1.37 2.31
N ASP A 86 21.42 -0.63 3.09
CA ASP A 86 21.86 0.02 4.32
C ASP A 86 21.62 -0.86 5.58
N GLY A 87 21.32 -2.15 5.39
CA GLY A 87 21.25 -3.15 6.46
C GLY A 87 19.85 -3.52 6.94
N PHE A 88 18.79 -2.94 6.35
CA PHE A 88 17.41 -3.31 6.67
C PHE A 88 17.12 -4.75 6.22
N SER A 89 16.41 -5.50 7.06
CA SER A 89 16.14 -6.91 6.86
C SER A 89 14.69 -7.25 7.23
N ARG A 90 14.34 -8.54 7.21
CA ARG A 90 13.03 -9.00 7.69
C ARG A 90 12.82 -8.84 9.20
N LYS A 91 13.88 -8.55 9.97
CA LYS A 91 13.79 -8.35 11.42
C LYS A 91 13.10 -7.04 11.78
N GLU A 92 13.24 -6.04 10.91
CA GLU A 92 12.66 -4.71 11.08
C GLU A 92 11.19 -4.64 10.59
N ASP A 93 10.70 -5.67 9.90
CA ASP A 93 9.29 -5.81 9.50
C ASP A 93 8.44 -6.29 10.71
N THR A 94 8.36 -5.44 11.75
CA THR A 94 7.66 -5.69 13.02
C THR A 94 6.88 -4.46 13.50
N MET A 95 6.14 -4.59 14.60
CA MET A 95 5.35 -3.52 15.22
C MET A 95 5.80 -3.30 16.67
N PRO A 96 5.47 -2.15 17.30
CA PRO A 96 5.71 -1.96 18.72
C PRO A 96 5.11 -3.08 19.58
N GLU A 97 5.83 -3.52 20.62
CA GLU A 97 5.45 -4.65 21.48
C GLU A 97 4.00 -4.55 22.00
N ARG A 98 3.59 -3.35 22.39
CA ARG A 98 2.23 -3.06 22.85
C ARG A 98 1.15 -3.49 21.86
N ILE A 99 1.35 -3.26 20.56
CA ILE A 99 0.37 -3.66 19.52
C ILE A 99 0.34 -5.18 19.33
N MET A 100 1.48 -5.84 19.56
CA MET A 100 1.63 -7.28 19.34
C MET A 100 1.19 -8.14 20.53
N VAL A 101 1.25 -7.58 21.75
CA VAL A 101 1.09 -8.36 23.00
C VAL A 101 -0.09 -7.89 23.85
N GLU A 102 -0.45 -6.59 23.86
CA GLU A 102 -1.55 -6.09 24.67
C GLU A 102 -2.87 -6.10 23.87
N PRO A 103 -3.85 -6.94 24.23
CA PRO A 103 -5.13 -6.98 23.52
C PRO A 103 -5.92 -5.69 23.74
N LEU A 104 -6.68 -5.28 22.73
CA LEU A 104 -7.61 -4.17 22.87
C LEU A 104 -8.63 -4.47 23.97
N LYS A 105 -8.79 -3.53 24.91
CA LYS A 105 -9.61 -3.72 26.12
C LYS A 105 -11.12 -3.59 25.88
N PHE A 106 -11.52 -2.86 24.84
CA PHE A 106 -12.92 -2.51 24.56
C PHE A 106 -13.15 -2.27 23.05
N GLY A 107 -14.42 -2.12 22.67
CA GLY A 107 -14.84 -1.86 21.29
C GLY A 107 -14.99 -3.11 20.43
N VAL A 108 -15.25 -2.91 19.14
CA VAL A 108 -15.54 -3.97 18.15
C VAL A 108 -14.35 -4.88 17.84
N SER A 109 -13.15 -4.52 18.28
CA SER A 109 -11.92 -5.31 18.13
C SER A 109 -11.36 -5.74 19.49
N LYS A 110 -12.20 -5.79 20.54
CA LYS A 110 -11.78 -6.23 21.87
C LYS A 110 -11.18 -7.64 21.81
N GLY A 111 -10.01 -7.81 22.40
CA GLY A 111 -9.28 -9.09 22.43
C GLY A 111 -8.34 -9.32 21.25
N GLU A 112 -8.39 -8.49 20.21
CA GLU A 112 -7.51 -8.61 19.04
C GLU A 112 -6.09 -8.10 19.33
N VAL A 113 -5.11 -8.77 18.73
CA VAL A 113 -3.69 -8.41 18.67
C VAL A 113 -3.16 -8.69 17.26
N ILE A 114 -2.11 -7.99 16.83
CA ILE A 114 -1.43 -8.28 15.56
C ILE A 114 -0.11 -8.96 15.87
N SER A 115 -0.07 -10.28 15.77
CA SER A 115 1.14 -11.05 16.06
C SER A 115 2.18 -10.94 14.94
N GLN A 116 3.43 -11.26 15.25
CA GLN A 116 4.48 -11.37 14.23
C GLN A 116 4.15 -12.43 13.16
N GLU A 117 3.37 -13.46 13.50
CA GLU A 117 2.88 -14.44 12.53
C GLU A 117 1.95 -13.80 11.51
N ASN A 118 1.02 -12.97 11.96
CA ASN A 118 0.12 -12.24 11.09
C ASN A 118 0.90 -11.37 10.09
N LEU A 119 1.93 -10.65 10.54
CA LEU A 119 2.78 -9.82 9.67
C LEU A 119 3.52 -10.65 8.60
N ARG A 120 3.94 -11.88 8.91
CA ARG A 120 4.62 -12.75 7.93
C ARG A 120 3.73 -13.13 6.73
N HIS A 121 2.40 -13.06 6.86
CA HIS A 121 1.49 -13.30 5.75
C HIS A 121 1.40 -12.14 4.75
N TYR A 122 1.93 -10.95 5.08
CA TYR A 122 1.89 -9.79 4.18
C TYR A 122 3.05 -9.78 3.16
N VAL A 123 4.11 -10.55 3.42
CA VAL A 123 5.36 -10.54 2.63
C VAL A 123 5.52 -11.84 1.81
N ARG A 124 4.43 -12.58 1.61
CA ARG A 124 4.35 -13.82 0.85
C ARG A 124 3.27 -13.69 -0.21
#